data_AF-A0A118JXA3-F1
#
_entry.id   AF-A0A118JXA3-F1
#
_cell.length_a   1.000
_cell.length_b   1.000
_cell.length_c   1.000
_cell.angle_alpha   90.00
_cell.angle_beta   90.00
_cell.angle_gamma   90.00
#
_symmetry.space_group_name_H-M   'P 1'
#
loop_
_entity.id
_entity.type
_entity.pdbx_description
1 polymer ?
#
loop_
_entity_poly.entity_id
_entity_poly.type
_entity_poly.pdbx_seq_one_letter_code
_entity_poly.pdbx_strand_id
1 'polypeptide(L)'
;MEVVCPIDAQFPQQISLLLEPPSSLQVQEYFDDLITSKQRHGIQVKPTNDHGKGVYVDLDFEEGDLVLKDQMLFGVQHSSNKIDCLVCSFCFRFIGSIELQIGRKLYLQGLGNPKDCFDLASSDGSDKEDQLEFQQCSSTSSRNKFQVPTERVESLMQEKLALPYSMKFPLPSVNICPGGCKEAYYCSKSCAQADWDLCHSLLCTGEESKSLSKKALSRFIEHANETNDIFLLAAKAICCTILKYRKLKAACSKEKEKNSISNGLSNHNFALLLKAWKPISMGYKRSCVVHNRAYGKKMMLAMGRELHESKLLHACDSDLVVASPVEDYFLYIDDLPEAEKKEAGEMTRPFLDALGEDYSVCCQGTAFFPIQSCMNHSCCPSAKAFKRDEDRDGQAAIIACRPITKGEEVTISYIDEDLQLEERQALLADYGFRCKCPRCTQEEAGLVYTKIQ
;
A
#
# COMPACT_ATOMS: atom_id res chain seq x y z
N MET A 1 30.88 -12.53 13.74
CA MET A 1 30.18 -13.82 13.70
C MET A 1 28.77 -13.54 13.23
N GLU A 2 28.31 -14.16 12.14
CA GLU A 2 26.90 -14.09 11.77
C GLU A 2 26.09 -14.68 12.92
N VAL A 3 25.23 -13.85 13.53
CA VAL A 3 24.31 -14.31 14.56
C VAL A 3 23.23 -15.13 13.85
N VAL A 4 23.37 -16.46 13.90
CA VAL A 4 22.38 -17.37 13.33
C VAL A 4 21.09 -17.23 14.14
N CYS A 5 19.97 -16.90 13.48
CA CYS A 5 18.68 -16.81 14.13
C CYS A 5 18.32 -18.19 14.74
N PRO A 6 17.89 -18.27 16.01
CA PRO A 6 17.52 -19.54 16.65
C PRO A 6 16.47 -20.35 15.87
N ILE A 7 15.57 -19.65 15.15
CA ILE A 7 14.54 -20.26 14.30
C ILE A 7 15.17 -20.94 13.07
N ASP A 8 16.18 -20.32 12.46
CA ASP A 8 16.88 -20.88 11.29
C ASP A 8 17.63 -22.16 11.65
N ALA A 9 18.20 -22.22 12.87
CA ALA A 9 18.85 -23.42 13.38
C ALA A 9 17.84 -24.53 13.69
N GLN A 10 16.63 -24.17 14.15
CA GLN A 10 15.61 -25.13 14.57
C GLN A 10 14.76 -25.69 13.42
N PHE A 11 14.51 -24.90 12.37
CA PHE A 11 13.60 -25.27 11.27
C PHE A 11 14.17 -25.05 9.85
N PRO A 12 15.42 -25.46 9.56
CA PRO A 12 16.08 -25.13 8.30
C PRO A 12 15.36 -25.70 7.07
N GLN A 13 14.83 -26.92 7.16
CA GLN A 13 14.13 -27.60 6.06
C GLN A 13 12.77 -26.94 5.76
N GLN A 14 12.00 -26.60 6.79
CA GLN A 14 10.70 -25.94 6.66
C GLN A 14 10.85 -24.54 6.08
N ILE A 15 11.87 -23.80 6.52
CA ILE A 15 12.19 -22.48 5.98
C ILE A 15 12.60 -22.61 4.52
N SER A 16 13.44 -23.58 4.16
CA SER A 16 13.78 -23.85 2.76
C SER A 16 12.52 -24.06 1.91
N LEU A 17 11.59 -24.92 2.35
CA LEU A 17 10.35 -25.21 1.64
C LEU A 17 9.41 -24.00 1.51
N LEU A 18 9.35 -23.12 2.52
CA LEU A 18 8.55 -21.88 2.45
C LEU A 18 9.11 -20.88 1.43
N LEU A 19 10.41 -20.93 1.19
CA LEU A 19 11.15 -20.03 0.31
C LEU A 19 11.41 -20.63 -1.08
N GLU A 20 11.02 -21.87 -1.31
CA GLU A 20 11.11 -22.51 -2.62
C GLU A 20 10.19 -21.81 -3.62
N PRO A 21 10.70 -21.46 -4.82
CA PRO A 21 9.87 -20.90 -5.88
C PRO A 21 8.72 -21.85 -6.24
N PRO A 22 7.49 -21.33 -6.42
CA PRO A 22 6.37 -22.15 -6.86
C PRO A 22 6.61 -22.69 -8.28
N SER A 23 6.08 -23.88 -8.58
CA SER A 23 6.16 -24.43 -9.93
C SER A 23 5.28 -23.65 -10.91
N SER A 24 5.60 -23.69 -12.21
CA SER A 24 4.81 -23.01 -13.25
C SER A 24 3.33 -23.41 -13.23
N LEU A 25 3.02 -24.68 -12.93
CA LEU A 25 1.65 -25.16 -12.79
C LEU A 25 0.95 -24.51 -11.59
N GLN A 26 1.61 -24.45 -10.43
CA GLN A 26 1.02 -23.85 -9.23
C GLN A 26 0.79 -22.34 -9.39
N VAL A 27 1.67 -21.66 -10.12
CA VAL A 27 1.53 -20.24 -10.49
C VAL A 27 0.30 -20.06 -11.39
N GLN A 28 0.19 -20.85 -12.46
CA GLN A 28 -0.94 -20.78 -13.39
C GLN A 28 -2.28 -21.01 -12.66
N GLU A 29 -2.40 -22.11 -11.93
CA GLU A 29 -3.62 -22.44 -11.16
C GLU A 29 -4.01 -21.33 -10.18
N TYR A 30 -3.04 -20.75 -9.46
CA TYR A 30 -3.31 -19.70 -8.50
C TYR A 30 -3.88 -18.44 -9.16
N PHE A 31 -3.29 -18.00 -10.27
CA PHE A 31 -3.73 -16.78 -10.93
C PHE A 31 -5.03 -16.98 -11.72
N ASP A 32 -5.26 -18.16 -12.30
CA ASP A 32 -6.53 -18.50 -12.94
C ASP A 32 -7.68 -18.47 -11.91
N ASP A 33 -7.46 -19.06 -10.72
CA ASP A 33 -8.40 -19.00 -9.60
C ASP A 33 -8.63 -17.54 -9.14
N LEU A 34 -7.56 -16.75 -9.02
CA LEU A 34 -7.62 -15.36 -8.56
C LEU A 34 -8.38 -14.46 -9.54
N ILE A 35 -8.12 -14.60 -10.84
CA ILE A 35 -8.77 -13.84 -11.91
C ILE A 35 -10.25 -14.21 -11.98
N THR A 36 -10.55 -15.52 -11.98
CA THR A 36 -11.93 -16.04 -12.06
C THR A 36 -12.76 -15.64 -10.85
N SER A 37 -12.22 -15.81 -9.63
CA SER A 37 -12.94 -15.48 -8.38
C SER A 37 -13.21 -13.98 -8.21
N LYS A 38 -12.44 -13.13 -8.89
CA LYS A 38 -12.61 -11.67 -8.87
C LYS A 38 -13.39 -11.14 -10.07
N GLN A 39 -13.94 -12.02 -10.92
CA GLN A 39 -14.66 -11.66 -12.14
C GLN A 39 -13.86 -10.69 -13.02
N ARG A 40 -12.54 -10.89 -13.08
CA ARG A 40 -11.67 -10.15 -13.97
C ARG A 40 -11.72 -10.86 -15.32
N HIS A 41 -12.09 -10.12 -16.35
CA HIS A 41 -12.12 -10.60 -17.73
C HIS A 41 -11.02 -9.90 -18.50
N GLY A 42 -10.57 -10.46 -19.61
CA GLY A 42 -9.64 -9.75 -20.47
C GLY A 42 -8.18 -10.10 -20.30
N ILE A 43 -7.81 -10.82 -19.23
CA ILE A 43 -6.41 -11.05 -18.87
C ILE A 43 -6.12 -12.46 -18.36
N GLN A 44 -4.88 -12.89 -18.52
CA GLN A 44 -4.33 -14.12 -17.98
C GLN A 44 -2.89 -13.89 -17.49
N VAL A 45 -2.51 -14.48 -16.37
CA VAL A 45 -1.10 -14.55 -15.96
C VAL A 45 -0.52 -15.86 -16.48
N LYS A 46 0.60 -15.79 -17.21
CA LYS A 46 1.30 -16.95 -17.76
C LYS A 46 2.71 -17.04 -17.23
N PRO A 47 3.20 -18.23 -16.82
CA PRO A 47 4.61 -18.46 -16.56
C PRO A 47 5.43 -18.23 -17.83
N THR A 48 6.58 -17.56 -17.72
CA THR A 48 7.49 -17.30 -18.83
C THR A 48 8.90 -17.78 -18.49
N ASN A 49 9.64 -18.23 -19.50
CA ASN A 49 11.00 -18.74 -19.28
C ASN A 49 11.97 -17.62 -18.85
N ASP A 50 11.81 -16.43 -19.42
CA ASP A 50 12.74 -15.31 -19.28
C ASP A 50 12.48 -14.46 -18.03
N HIS A 51 11.21 -14.14 -17.76
CA HIS A 51 10.81 -13.23 -16.66
C HIS A 51 10.17 -13.97 -15.47
N GLY A 52 9.94 -15.27 -15.59
CA GLY A 52 9.24 -16.11 -14.61
C GLY A 52 7.73 -16.10 -14.82
N LYS A 53 7.11 -14.93 -14.97
CA LYS A 53 5.68 -14.77 -15.29
C LYS A 53 5.41 -13.41 -15.96
N GLY A 54 4.28 -13.31 -16.68
CA GLY A 54 3.81 -12.10 -17.36
C GLY A 54 2.28 -12.05 -17.41
N VAL A 55 1.71 -10.86 -17.63
CA VAL A 55 0.26 -10.65 -17.82
C VAL A 55 -0.02 -10.52 -19.31
N TYR A 56 -0.99 -11.28 -19.84
CA TYR A 56 -1.37 -11.30 -21.25
C TYR A 56 -2.85 -11.02 -21.39
N VAL A 57 -3.26 -10.36 -22.47
CA VAL A 57 -4.68 -10.12 -22.74
C VAL A 57 -5.33 -11.31 -23.47
N ASP A 58 -6.60 -11.59 -23.18
CA ASP A 58 -7.39 -12.66 -23.83
C ASP A 58 -8.42 -12.13 -24.87
N LEU A 59 -8.54 -10.81 -24.97
CA LEU A 59 -9.35 -10.01 -25.89
C LEU A 59 -8.60 -8.72 -26.25
N ASP A 60 -9.12 -7.98 -27.24
CA ASP A 60 -8.53 -6.72 -27.70
C ASP A 60 -8.95 -5.55 -26.78
N PHE A 61 -8.02 -4.64 -26.50
CA PHE A 61 -8.26 -3.39 -25.78
C PHE A 61 -7.90 -2.20 -26.66
N GLU A 62 -8.67 -1.12 -26.55
CA GLU A 62 -8.37 0.17 -27.17
C GLU A 62 -7.55 1.06 -26.24
N GLU A 63 -6.96 2.14 -26.76
CA GLU A 63 -6.30 3.15 -25.94
C GLU A 63 -7.29 3.78 -24.95
N GLY A 64 -6.87 3.91 -23.68
CA GLY A 64 -7.70 4.45 -22.61
C GLY A 64 -8.58 3.43 -21.91
N ASP A 65 -8.65 2.19 -22.40
CA ASP A 65 -9.44 1.14 -21.76
C ASP A 65 -8.85 0.72 -20.41
N LEU A 66 -9.74 0.37 -19.48
CA LEU A 66 -9.38 -0.22 -18.20
C LEU A 66 -9.04 -1.71 -18.38
N VAL A 67 -7.75 -2.02 -18.37
CA VAL A 67 -7.24 -3.40 -18.51
C VAL A 67 -7.43 -4.18 -17.20
N LEU A 68 -7.20 -3.53 -16.05
CA LEU A 68 -7.24 -4.20 -14.74
C LEU A 68 -7.50 -3.22 -13.59
N LYS A 69 -8.39 -3.60 -12.67
CA LYS A 69 -8.41 -3.08 -11.28
C LYS A 69 -7.86 -4.12 -10.33
N ASP A 70 -6.63 -3.92 -9.87
CA ASP A 70 -5.98 -4.81 -8.93
C ASP A 70 -6.21 -4.41 -7.47
N GLN A 71 -6.95 -5.24 -6.74
CA GLN A 71 -7.08 -5.14 -5.31
C GLN A 71 -5.78 -5.58 -4.64
N MET A 72 -5.24 -4.71 -3.79
CA MET A 72 -4.08 -5.05 -2.96
C MET A 72 -4.37 -6.27 -2.08
N LEU A 73 -3.35 -7.11 -1.89
CA LEU A 73 -3.39 -8.18 -0.90
C LEU A 73 -3.30 -7.61 0.52
N PHE A 74 -2.43 -6.61 0.70
CA PHE A 74 -2.32 -5.76 1.87
C PHE A 74 -1.57 -4.47 1.47
N GLY A 75 -1.81 -3.39 2.22
CA GLY A 75 -1.11 -2.12 2.06
C GLY A 75 -0.94 -1.41 3.39
N VAL A 76 -0.07 -0.41 3.40
CA VAL A 76 0.14 0.51 4.52
C VAL A 76 0.28 1.94 3.98
N GLN A 77 -0.32 2.91 4.67
CA GLN A 77 -0.13 4.33 4.39
C GLN A 77 1.16 4.76 5.08
N HIS A 78 1.96 5.59 4.42
CA HIS A 78 3.19 6.09 5.01
C HIS A 78 2.90 6.84 6.31
N SER A 79 3.72 6.63 7.33
CA SER A 79 3.51 7.19 8.66
C SER A 79 3.49 8.73 8.66
N SER A 80 4.36 9.36 7.86
CA SER A 80 4.35 10.80 7.61
C SER A 80 3.06 11.27 6.94
N ASN A 81 2.53 10.51 5.98
CA ASN A 81 1.33 10.85 5.22
C ASN A 81 0.02 10.75 6.05
N LYS A 82 0.01 9.99 7.15
CA LYS A 82 -1.15 9.89 8.06
C LYS A 82 -1.52 11.22 8.72
N ILE A 83 -0.56 12.12 8.85
CA ILE A 83 -0.76 13.47 9.37
C ILE A 83 -1.58 14.30 8.36
N ASP A 84 -1.29 14.12 7.08
CA ASP A 84 -1.90 14.88 5.99
C ASP A 84 -3.22 14.32 5.50
N CYS A 85 -3.39 13.00 5.54
CA CYS A 85 -4.50 12.30 4.90
C CYS A 85 -5.20 11.34 5.87
N LEU A 86 -6.45 11.63 6.22
CA LEU A 86 -7.29 10.69 6.95
C LEU A 86 -7.99 9.74 5.97
N VAL A 87 -7.53 8.50 5.91
CA VAL A 87 -8.05 7.49 4.98
C VAL A 87 -8.46 6.21 5.70
N CYS A 88 -9.23 5.37 5.00
CA CYS A 88 -9.52 4.02 5.45
C CYS A 88 -8.25 3.17 5.50
N SER A 89 -7.95 2.55 6.64
CA SER A 89 -6.76 1.71 6.85
C SER A 89 -6.75 0.39 6.05
N PHE A 90 -7.86 0.07 5.37
CA PHE A 90 -8.01 -1.13 4.54
C PHE A 90 -8.00 -0.82 3.05
N CYS A 91 -8.86 0.11 2.59
CA CYS A 91 -9.00 0.44 1.17
C CYS A 91 -8.38 1.78 0.78
N PHE A 92 -7.87 2.58 1.73
CA PHE A 92 -7.17 3.85 1.48
C PHE A 92 -8.01 4.96 0.85
N ARG A 93 -9.33 4.76 0.72
CA ARG A 93 -10.27 5.83 0.40
C ARG A 93 -10.29 6.87 1.51
N PHE A 94 -10.27 8.15 1.17
CA PHE A 94 -10.47 9.26 2.11
C PHE A 94 -11.80 9.12 2.86
N ILE A 95 -11.81 9.46 4.15
CA ILE A 95 -12.97 9.33 5.04
C ILE A 95 -13.15 10.56 5.92
N GLY A 96 -14.38 10.85 6.34
CA GLY A 96 -14.71 12.10 7.03
C GLY A 96 -14.84 13.26 6.04
N SER A 97 -15.60 14.28 6.43
CA SER A 97 -15.91 15.45 5.58
C SER A 97 -14.66 16.19 5.08
N ILE A 98 -14.83 17.03 4.05
CA ILE A 98 -13.76 17.93 3.56
C ILE A 98 -13.26 18.83 4.70
N GLU A 99 -14.18 19.27 5.53
CA GLU A 99 -13.94 20.05 6.74
C GLU A 99 -13.08 19.28 7.74
N LEU A 100 -13.39 18.02 8.01
CA LEU A 100 -12.57 17.18 8.89
C LEU A 100 -11.15 16.99 8.33
N GLN A 101 -10.99 16.77 7.02
CA GLN A 101 -9.67 16.65 6.39
C GLN A 101 -8.83 17.91 6.56
N ILE A 102 -9.39 19.07 6.20
CA ILE A 102 -8.72 20.37 6.32
C ILE A 102 -8.41 20.67 7.79
N GLY A 103 -9.39 20.48 8.68
CA GLY A 103 -9.26 20.77 10.11
C GLY A 103 -8.16 19.92 10.77
N ARG A 104 -8.16 18.60 10.52
CA ARG A 104 -7.10 17.71 11.05
C ARG A 104 -5.73 18.11 10.57
N LYS A 105 -5.59 18.41 9.28
CA LYS A 105 -4.31 18.79 8.70
C LYS A 105 -3.77 20.07 9.33
N LEU A 106 -4.59 21.13 9.39
CA LEU A 106 -4.21 22.40 10.01
C LEU A 106 -3.89 22.25 11.49
N TYR A 107 -4.66 21.44 12.22
CA TYR A 107 -4.42 21.17 13.64
C TYR A 107 -3.05 20.52 13.86
N LEU A 108 -2.74 19.46 13.12
CA LEU A 108 -1.49 18.72 13.28
C LEU A 108 -0.27 19.51 12.80
N GLN A 109 -0.43 20.35 11.77
CA GLN A 109 0.62 21.29 11.37
C GLN A 109 0.88 22.36 12.44
N GLY A 110 -0.16 22.81 13.14
CA GLY A 110 -0.08 23.82 14.20
C GLY A 110 0.58 23.33 15.50
N LEU A 111 0.55 22.01 15.76
CA LEU A 111 1.16 21.43 16.96
C LEU A 111 2.70 21.36 16.92
N GLY A 112 3.32 21.38 15.73
CA GLY A 112 4.77 21.30 15.59
C GLY A 112 5.38 19.97 16.07
N ASN A 113 5.72 19.09 15.13
CA ASN A 113 6.28 17.74 15.32
C ASN A 113 5.41 16.74 16.14
N PRO A 114 5.27 15.47 15.70
CA PRO A 114 4.15 14.61 16.07
C PRO A 114 4.38 13.80 17.36
N LYS A 115 4.65 14.46 18.50
CA LYS A 115 4.70 13.77 19.80
C LYS A 115 3.39 13.84 20.60
N ASP A 116 2.49 14.77 20.28
CA ASP A 116 1.28 15.02 21.09
C ASP A 116 -0.04 14.51 20.44
N CYS A 117 0.02 13.75 19.35
CA CYS A 117 -1.17 13.42 18.55
C CYS A 117 -2.03 12.26 19.11
N PHE A 118 -1.64 11.60 20.21
CA PHE A 118 -2.27 10.33 20.61
C PHE A 118 -3.51 10.43 21.53
N ASP A 119 -3.90 11.62 22.01
CA ASP A 119 -4.90 11.74 23.09
C ASP A 119 -6.10 12.64 22.81
N LEU A 120 -6.73 12.54 21.63
CA LEU A 120 -8.05 13.14 21.38
C LEU A 120 -9.15 12.09 21.20
N ALA A 121 -9.28 11.26 22.25
CA ALA A 121 -10.54 10.67 22.66
C ALA A 121 -10.48 10.25 24.14
N SER A 122 -10.13 11.18 25.04
CA SER A 122 -10.33 11.07 26.49
C SER A 122 -10.16 12.45 27.11
N SER A 123 -11.23 13.08 27.58
CA SER A 123 -11.12 14.13 28.58
C SER A 123 -10.87 13.46 29.93
N ASP A 124 -9.62 13.43 30.40
CA ASP A 124 -9.32 13.59 31.83
C ASP A 124 -7.84 13.91 32.06
N GLY A 125 -7.59 14.78 33.03
CA GLY A 125 -6.31 15.48 33.17
C GLY A 125 -5.19 14.75 33.93
N SER A 126 -4.04 15.43 33.89
CA SER A 126 -2.95 15.51 34.88
C SER A 126 -1.54 15.03 34.43
N ASP A 127 -0.66 16.03 34.39
CA ASP A 127 0.73 16.08 34.87
C ASP A 127 1.92 15.42 34.12
N LYS A 128 2.73 16.34 33.55
CA LYS A 128 4.17 16.62 33.81
C LYS A 128 5.25 16.18 32.81
N GLU A 129 6.11 17.18 32.60
CA GLU A 129 7.27 17.37 31.71
C GLU A 129 8.42 16.37 31.89
N ASP A 130 9.15 16.09 30.80
CA ASP A 130 10.61 16.16 30.78
C ASP A 130 11.15 16.25 29.33
N GLN A 131 11.99 17.25 29.09
CA GLN A 131 12.59 17.59 27.80
C GLN A 131 13.88 16.78 27.55
N LEU A 132 14.02 16.21 26.35
CA LEU A 132 15.31 15.75 25.82
C LEU A 132 15.46 16.20 24.36
N GLU A 133 16.41 17.11 24.14
CA GLU A 133 16.83 17.64 22.84
C GLU A 133 17.48 16.54 21.98
N PHE A 134 16.99 16.35 20.76
CA PHE A 134 17.76 15.70 19.69
C PHE A 134 17.61 16.48 18.39
N GLN A 135 18.76 16.90 17.89
CA GLN A 135 18.97 17.72 16.71
C GLN A 135 19.04 16.83 15.47
N GLN A 136 18.18 17.06 14.47
CA GLN A 136 18.41 16.51 13.13
C GLN A 136 17.90 17.40 12.00
N CYS A 137 18.68 17.39 10.91
CA CYS A 137 18.74 18.34 9.81
C CYS A 137 17.43 18.53 9.02
N SER A 138 16.88 19.73 9.17
CA SER A 138 16.51 20.70 8.12
C SER A 138 16.39 20.25 6.66
N SER A 139 15.14 20.26 6.18
CA SER A 139 14.75 21.03 4.98
C SER A 139 13.28 21.47 5.07
N THR A 140 12.97 22.39 5.99
CA THR A 140 11.69 23.11 5.99
C THR A 140 11.98 24.59 5.91
N SER A 141 11.70 25.19 4.75
CA SER A 141 11.75 26.64 4.62
C SER A 141 10.85 27.25 5.68
N SER A 142 11.38 28.18 6.45
CA SER A 142 10.64 29.07 7.32
C SER A 142 9.65 29.90 6.48
N ARG A 143 8.45 29.38 6.23
CA ARG A 143 7.35 30.17 5.66
C ARG A 143 6.47 30.60 6.82
N ASN A 144 6.24 31.90 6.96
CA ASN A 144 5.15 32.49 7.74
C ASN A 144 3.83 31.86 7.26
N LYS A 145 3.44 30.70 7.79
CA LYS A 145 2.13 30.10 7.51
C LYS A 145 1.08 31.00 8.15
N PHE A 146 0.12 31.45 7.36
CA PHE A 146 -1.03 32.20 7.86
C PHE A 146 -1.72 31.34 8.93
N GLN A 147 -1.82 31.84 10.17
CA GLN A 147 -2.37 31.04 11.27
C GLN A 147 -3.88 31.24 11.34
N VAL A 148 -4.63 30.24 10.92
CA VAL A 148 -6.08 30.18 11.13
C VAL A 148 -6.34 30.09 12.65
N PRO A 149 -7.28 30.88 13.23
CA PRO A 149 -7.59 30.79 14.65
C PRO A 149 -7.97 29.37 15.07
N THR A 150 -7.44 28.90 16.21
CA THR A 150 -7.64 27.53 16.72
C THR A 150 -9.12 27.15 16.81
N GLU A 151 -9.98 28.07 17.26
CA GLU A 151 -11.43 27.84 17.35
C GLU A 151 -12.07 27.48 16.00
N ARG A 152 -11.59 28.06 14.89
CA ARG A 152 -12.08 27.73 13.54
C ARG A 152 -11.59 26.36 13.09
N VAL A 153 -10.34 26.01 13.41
CA VAL A 153 -9.78 24.68 13.12
C VAL A 153 -10.53 23.59 13.90
N GLU A 154 -10.79 23.81 15.18
CA GLU A 154 -11.61 22.92 16.01
C GLU A 154 -13.04 22.81 15.50
N SER A 155 -13.63 23.91 15.03
CA SER A 155 -14.97 23.91 14.44
C SER A 155 -15.05 23.09 13.15
N LEU A 156 -13.98 23.07 12.34
CA LEU A 156 -13.88 22.18 11.18
C LEU A 156 -13.77 20.71 11.61
N MET A 157 -12.92 20.40 12.59
CA MET A 157 -12.72 19.03 13.09
C MET A 157 -13.98 18.45 13.76
N GLN A 158 -14.80 19.31 14.38
CA GLN A 158 -16.07 18.93 14.99
C GLN A 158 -17.25 19.00 14.01
N GLU A 159 -16.99 19.29 12.73
CA GLU A 159 -17.99 19.46 11.67
C GLU A 159 -19.09 20.49 12.02
N LYS A 160 -18.75 21.50 12.84
CA LYS A 160 -19.65 22.61 13.22
C LYS A 160 -19.61 23.76 12.23
N LEU A 161 -18.50 23.89 11.51
CA LEU A 161 -18.33 24.85 10.42
C LEU A 161 -18.47 24.11 9.09
N ALA A 162 -19.51 24.38 8.32
CA ALA A 162 -19.70 23.83 6.98
C ALA A 162 -19.10 24.77 5.93
N LEU A 163 -18.29 24.23 5.03
CA LEU A 163 -17.69 25.00 3.95
C LEU A 163 -18.64 25.08 2.73
N PRO A 164 -18.58 26.16 1.94
CA PRO A 164 -19.43 26.31 0.75
C PRO A 164 -19.18 25.16 -0.24
N TYR A 165 -20.24 24.57 -0.79
CA TYR A 165 -20.15 23.51 -1.80
C TYR A 165 -19.47 22.19 -1.38
N SER A 166 -19.01 22.03 -0.14
CA SER A 166 -18.33 20.80 0.32
C SER A 166 -19.20 19.55 0.17
N MET A 167 -20.51 19.69 0.26
CA MET A 167 -21.50 18.61 0.03
C MET A 167 -21.44 17.99 -1.38
N LYS A 168 -20.82 18.65 -2.37
CA LYS A 168 -20.57 18.08 -3.71
C LYS A 168 -19.44 17.04 -3.71
N PHE A 169 -18.68 16.95 -2.63
CA PHE A 169 -17.56 16.03 -2.44
C PHE A 169 -17.84 15.07 -1.26
N PRO A 170 -18.90 14.23 -1.35
CA PRO A 170 -19.29 13.37 -0.24
C PRO A 170 -18.22 12.30 0.02
N LEU A 171 -17.77 12.24 1.27
CA LEU A 171 -16.84 11.23 1.75
C LEU A 171 -17.52 10.27 2.74
N PRO A 172 -17.12 8.99 2.80
CA PRO A 172 -17.65 8.04 3.76
C PRO A 172 -17.39 8.48 5.20
N SER A 173 -18.32 8.19 6.11
CA SER A 173 -18.14 8.48 7.54
C SER A 173 -17.03 7.65 8.17
N VAL A 174 -16.45 8.19 9.23
CA VAL A 174 -15.36 7.56 9.98
C VAL A 174 -15.91 6.43 10.86
N ASN A 175 -15.47 5.20 10.61
CA ASN A 175 -15.73 4.05 11.46
C ASN A 175 -14.46 3.71 12.25
N ILE A 176 -14.57 3.56 13.56
CA ILE A 176 -13.44 3.22 14.43
C ILE A 176 -13.06 1.75 14.33
N CYS A 177 -11.82 1.43 14.70
CA CYS A 177 -11.36 0.06 14.83
C CYS A 177 -12.22 -0.75 15.83
N PRO A 178 -12.65 -1.98 15.48
CA PRO A 178 -13.35 -2.88 16.41
C PRO A 178 -12.55 -3.18 17.68
N GLY A 179 -11.22 -3.09 17.59
CA GLY A 179 -10.30 -3.28 18.70
C GLY A 179 -10.08 -2.06 19.59
N GLY A 180 -10.53 -0.86 19.17
CA GLY A 180 -10.38 0.38 19.94
C GLY A 180 -8.97 0.98 19.96
N CYS A 181 -8.11 0.69 18.96
CA CYS A 181 -6.71 1.16 18.97
C CYS A 181 -6.49 2.66 18.71
N LYS A 182 -7.53 3.42 18.36
CA LYS A 182 -7.48 4.85 17.97
C LYS A 182 -6.55 5.20 16.78
N GLU A 183 -5.85 4.22 16.23
CA GLU A 183 -4.94 4.39 15.07
C GLU A 183 -5.58 4.04 13.72
N ALA A 184 -6.46 3.05 13.71
CA ALA A 184 -7.05 2.54 12.48
C ALA A 184 -8.51 3.01 12.34
N TYR A 185 -8.82 3.56 11.17
CA TYR A 185 -10.11 4.12 10.82
C TYR A 185 -10.59 3.53 9.49
N TYR A 186 -11.89 3.44 9.29
CA TYR A 186 -12.48 2.72 8.15
C TYR A 186 -13.64 3.47 7.53
N CYS A 187 -13.83 3.31 6.22
CA CYS A 187 -14.96 3.89 5.50
C CYS A 187 -16.28 3.14 5.74
N SER A 188 -16.22 1.93 6.32
CA SER A 188 -17.39 1.10 6.62
C SER A 188 -17.07 0.00 7.64
N LYS A 189 -18.11 -0.54 8.26
CA LYS A 189 -18.03 -1.77 9.08
C LYS A 189 -17.49 -2.96 8.29
N SER A 190 -17.76 -3.04 6.99
CA SER A 190 -17.25 -4.09 6.11
C SER A 190 -15.73 -4.02 5.97
N CYS A 191 -15.17 -2.83 5.71
CA CYS A 191 -13.72 -2.63 5.65
C CYS A 191 -13.04 -2.89 7.00
N ALA A 192 -13.65 -2.44 8.10
CA ALA A 192 -13.15 -2.71 9.45
C ALA A 192 -13.07 -4.23 9.74
N GLN A 193 -14.13 -4.97 9.41
CA GLN A 193 -14.17 -6.41 9.59
C GLN A 193 -13.20 -7.14 8.65
N ALA A 194 -13.10 -6.71 7.38
CA ALA A 194 -12.19 -7.29 6.41
C ALA A 194 -10.72 -7.15 6.86
N ASP A 195 -10.30 -5.97 7.32
CA ASP A 195 -8.95 -5.77 7.83
C ASP A 195 -8.70 -6.56 9.12
N TRP A 196 -9.68 -6.58 10.03
CA TRP A 196 -9.62 -7.36 11.27
C TRP A 196 -9.38 -8.85 11.01
N ASP A 197 -10.11 -9.40 10.04
CA ASP A 197 -10.05 -10.80 9.64
C ASP A 197 -8.84 -11.14 8.76
N LEU A 198 -8.27 -10.13 8.09
CA LEU A 198 -7.09 -10.25 7.25
C LEU A 198 -5.82 -10.21 8.10
N CYS A 199 -5.60 -9.16 8.89
CA CYS A 199 -4.37 -9.02 9.68
C CYS A 199 -4.50 -8.19 10.96
N HIS A 200 -5.38 -7.18 10.98
CA HIS A 200 -5.35 -6.14 12.02
C HIS A 200 -5.66 -6.68 13.41
N SER A 201 -6.43 -7.76 13.56
CA SER A 201 -6.70 -8.32 14.89
C SER A 201 -5.44 -8.74 15.68
N LEU A 202 -4.33 -9.05 14.99
CA LEU A 202 -3.03 -9.34 15.62
C LEU A 202 -2.10 -8.12 15.71
N LEU A 203 -2.37 -7.07 14.94
CA LEU A 203 -1.61 -5.81 14.90
C LEU A 203 -2.32 -4.66 15.62
N CYS A 204 -3.46 -4.93 16.25
CA CYS A 204 -4.21 -3.96 17.02
C CYS A 204 -3.55 -3.73 18.38
N THR A 205 -3.41 -2.48 18.79
CA THR A 205 -2.92 -2.07 20.11
C THR A 205 -4.03 -1.77 21.10
N GLY A 206 -5.30 -1.81 20.66
CA GLY A 206 -6.46 -1.50 21.47
C GLY A 206 -6.86 -2.59 22.47
N GLU A 207 -7.87 -2.31 23.28
CA GLU A 207 -8.32 -3.16 24.40
C GLU A 207 -8.74 -4.56 23.95
N GLU A 208 -9.54 -4.65 22.89
CA GLU A 208 -10.11 -5.90 22.34
C GLU A 208 -9.18 -6.61 21.33
N SER A 209 -7.88 -6.30 21.36
CA SER A 209 -6.87 -6.90 20.48
C SER A 209 -6.64 -8.40 20.75
N LYS A 210 -6.34 -9.16 19.69
CA LYS A 210 -5.88 -10.57 19.78
C LYS A 210 -4.35 -10.69 19.88
N SER A 211 -3.63 -9.58 20.01
CA SER A 211 -2.17 -9.56 20.19
C SER A 211 -1.76 -10.17 21.54
N LEU A 212 -0.67 -10.93 21.55
CA LEU A 212 -0.12 -11.55 22.76
C LEU A 212 0.55 -10.53 23.70
N SER A 213 1.08 -9.44 23.16
CA SER A 213 1.74 -8.39 23.93
C SER A 213 1.59 -7.03 23.25
N LYS A 214 0.69 -6.21 23.79
CA LYS A 214 0.42 -4.85 23.27
C LYS A 214 1.66 -3.96 23.40
N LYS A 215 2.37 -4.04 24.53
CA LYS A 215 3.59 -3.25 24.77
C LYS A 215 4.71 -3.56 23.77
N ALA A 216 4.92 -4.83 23.44
CA ALA A 216 5.92 -5.20 22.43
C ALA A 216 5.50 -4.74 21.03
N LEU A 217 4.21 -4.87 20.72
CA LEU A 217 3.64 -4.43 19.45
C LEU A 217 3.74 -2.91 19.27
N SER A 218 3.44 -2.12 20.30
CA SER A 218 3.59 -0.65 20.24
C SER A 218 5.03 -0.25 19.94
N ARG A 219 6.01 -0.86 20.63
CA ARG A 219 7.45 -0.61 20.35
C ARG A 219 7.85 -0.99 18.93
N PHE A 220 7.31 -2.08 18.41
CA PHE A 220 7.55 -2.49 17.03
C PHE A 220 6.97 -1.48 16.03
N ILE A 221 5.74 -1.01 16.27
CA ILE A 221 5.09 -0.03 15.39
C ILE A 221 5.84 1.31 15.44
N GLU A 222 6.22 1.77 16.62
CA GLU A 222 7.05 2.96 16.82
C GLU A 222 8.37 2.85 16.05
N HIS A 223 9.13 1.77 16.26
CA HIS A 223 10.36 1.52 15.52
C HIS A 223 10.15 1.48 14.00
N ALA A 224 9.07 0.85 13.53
CA ALA A 224 8.77 0.79 12.11
C ALA A 224 8.48 2.18 11.52
N ASN A 225 7.69 3.00 12.21
CA ASN A 225 7.40 4.37 11.78
C ASN A 225 8.66 5.26 11.78
N GLU A 226 9.59 5.05 12.72
CA GLU A 226 10.82 5.84 12.82
C GLU A 226 11.89 5.43 11.81
N THR A 227 11.89 4.16 11.39
CA THR A 227 12.96 3.62 10.52
C THR A 227 12.50 3.35 9.10
N ASN A 228 11.47 2.52 8.93
CA ASN A 228 10.94 2.16 7.63
C ASN A 228 9.58 1.45 7.75
N ASP A 229 8.55 2.07 7.16
CA ASP A 229 7.18 1.55 7.16
C ASP A 229 7.05 0.16 6.50
N ILE A 230 8.08 -0.30 5.76
CA ILE A 230 8.14 -1.63 5.16
C ILE A 230 8.00 -2.76 6.18
N PHE A 231 8.44 -2.53 7.43
CA PHE A 231 8.26 -3.48 8.51
C PHE A 231 6.78 -3.71 8.84
N LEU A 232 5.95 -2.67 8.74
CA LEU A 232 4.50 -2.80 8.94
C LEU A 232 3.87 -3.66 7.83
N LEU A 233 4.33 -3.49 6.58
CA LEU A 233 3.86 -4.31 5.46
C LEU A 233 4.24 -5.78 5.64
N ALA A 234 5.48 -6.07 6.05
CA ALA A 234 5.93 -7.42 6.37
C ALA A 234 5.13 -8.03 7.54
N ALA A 235 4.86 -7.24 8.58
CA ALA A 235 4.03 -7.66 9.70
C ALA A 235 2.59 -8.00 9.28
N LYS A 236 1.99 -7.24 8.36
CA LYS A 236 0.68 -7.56 7.76
C LYS A 236 0.72 -8.89 7.02
N ALA A 237 1.75 -9.16 6.22
CA ALA A 237 1.91 -10.44 5.50
C ALA A 237 1.99 -11.65 6.46
N ILE A 238 2.78 -11.51 7.53
CA ILE A 238 2.92 -12.55 8.57
C ILE A 238 1.59 -12.76 9.30
N CYS A 239 0.94 -11.70 9.75
CA CYS A 239 -0.33 -11.78 10.46
C CYS A 239 -1.43 -12.40 9.58
N CYS A 240 -1.48 -12.03 8.30
CA CYS A 240 -2.36 -12.66 7.32
C CYS A 240 -2.12 -14.16 7.19
N THR A 241 -0.85 -14.58 7.11
CA THR A 241 -0.49 -16.00 7.06
C THR A 241 -0.94 -16.74 8.32
N ILE A 242 -0.69 -16.17 9.51
CA ILE A 242 -1.08 -16.75 10.79
C ILE A 242 -2.59 -16.91 10.90
N LEU A 243 -3.36 -15.85 10.59
CA LEU A 243 -4.82 -15.89 10.67
C LEU A 243 -5.43 -16.87 9.66
N LYS A 244 -4.90 -16.90 8.43
CA LYS A 244 -5.32 -17.87 7.42
C LYS A 244 -5.00 -19.30 7.83
N TYR A 245 -3.81 -19.55 8.38
CA TYR A 245 -3.45 -20.85 8.94
C TYR A 245 -4.40 -21.28 10.07
N ARG A 246 -4.71 -20.38 11.01
CA ARG A 246 -5.67 -20.65 12.09
C ARG A 246 -7.05 -21.01 11.56
N LYS A 247 -7.55 -20.29 10.55
CA LYS A 247 -8.83 -20.58 9.87
C LYS A 247 -8.81 -21.96 9.20
N LEU A 248 -7.77 -22.27 8.44
CA LEU A 248 -7.60 -23.57 7.78
C LEU A 248 -7.53 -24.72 8.79
N LYS A 249 -6.76 -24.54 9.87
CA LYS A 249 -6.63 -25.54 10.95
C LYS A 249 -7.98 -25.80 11.64
N ALA A 250 -8.73 -24.75 11.95
CA ALA A 250 -10.05 -24.87 12.57
C ALA A 250 -11.07 -25.59 11.66
N ALA A 251 -11.03 -25.34 10.34
CA ALA A 251 -11.87 -26.06 9.38
C ALA A 251 -11.54 -27.56 9.33
N CYS A 252 -10.26 -27.93 9.27
CA CYS A 252 -9.84 -29.34 9.27
C CYS A 252 -10.16 -30.06 10.60
N SER A 253 -10.09 -29.39 11.74
CA SER A 253 -10.48 -29.98 13.03
C SER A 253 -11.97 -30.35 13.05
N LYS A 254 -12.85 -29.49 12.51
CA LYS A 254 -14.29 -29.76 12.38
C LYS A 254 -14.60 -30.93 11.44
N GLU A 255 -13.77 -31.16 10.42
CA GLU A 255 -13.91 -32.29 9.50
C GLU A 255 -13.40 -33.61 10.12
N LYS A 256 -12.34 -33.57 10.93
CA LYS A 256 -11.80 -34.75 11.65
C LYS A 256 -12.71 -35.23 12.78
N GLU A 257 -13.44 -34.33 13.45
CA GLU A 257 -14.48 -34.73 14.40
C GLU A 257 -15.64 -35.51 13.74
N LYS A 258 -15.83 -35.35 12.42
CA LYS A 258 -16.83 -36.11 11.65
C LYS A 258 -16.30 -37.43 11.08
N ASN A 259 -14.99 -37.53 10.82
CA ASN A 259 -14.35 -38.69 10.21
C ASN A 259 -13.19 -39.18 11.10
N SER A 260 -13.48 -40.13 11.99
CA SER A 260 -12.53 -40.70 12.97
C SER A 260 -11.30 -41.35 12.33
N ILE A 261 -10.26 -40.57 12.02
CA ILE A 261 -8.93 -41.09 11.65
C ILE A 261 -7.84 -40.20 12.25
N SER A 262 -6.94 -40.79 13.04
CA SER A 262 -5.67 -40.19 13.47
C SER A 262 -4.50 -40.84 12.75
N ASN A 263 -3.66 -40.04 12.08
CA ASN A 263 -2.20 -40.00 12.28
C ASN A 263 -1.52 -39.08 11.25
N GLY A 264 -0.55 -38.28 11.70
CA GLY A 264 0.25 -37.37 10.86
C GLY A 264 0.16 -35.87 11.20
N LEU A 265 0.11 -35.49 12.48
CA LEU A 265 -0.19 -34.11 12.91
C LEU A 265 0.88 -33.07 12.50
N SER A 266 2.17 -33.42 12.54
CA SER A 266 3.27 -32.47 12.26
C SER A 266 3.35 -32.09 10.78
N ASN A 267 3.34 -33.07 9.88
CA ASN A 267 3.39 -32.83 8.43
C ASN A 267 2.12 -32.12 7.92
N HIS A 268 0.96 -32.48 8.49
CA HIS A 268 -0.31 -31.83 8.18
C HIS A 268 -0.34 -30.34 8.58
N ASN A 269 0.20 -29.97 9.74
CA ASN A 269 0.26 -28.57 10.17
C ASN A 269 1.14 -27.74 9.22
N PHE A 270 2.28 -28.29 8.79
CA PHE A 270 3.15 -27.61 7.83
C PHE A 270 2.49 -27.45 6.44
N ALA A 271 1.77 -28.46 5.96
CA ALA A 271 1.00 -28.36 4.71
C ALA A 271 -0.08 -27.26 4.78
N LEU A 272 -0.78 -27.12 5.91
CA LEU A 272 -1.73 -26.02 6.13
C LEU A 272 -1.03 -24.65 6.14
N LEU A 273 0.18 -24.57 6.69
CA LEU A 273 0.99 -23.36 6.69
C LEU A 273 1.40 -22.98 5.25
N LEU A 274 1.87 -23.94 4.44
CA LEU A 274 2.17 -23.70 3.02
C LEU A 274 0.93 -23.20 2.26
N LYS A 275 -0.25 -23.77 2.53
CA LYS A 275 -1.52 -23.30 1.94
C LYS A 275 -1.89 -21.88 2.39
N ALA A 276 -1.58 -21.51 3.64
CA ALA A 276 -1.77 -20.17 4.15
C ALA A 276 -0.79 -19.17 3.51
N TRP A 277 0.47 -19.58 3.34
CA TRP A 277 1.56 -18.81 2.73
C TRP A 277 1.44 -18.64 1.22
N LYS A 278 0.67 -19.50 0.53
CA LYS A 278 0.50 -19.53 -0.93
C LYS A 278 0.34 -18.12 -1.57
N PRO A 279 -0.51 -17.19 -1.10
CA PRO A 279 -0.64 -15.88 -1.74
C PRO A 279 0.66 -15.06 -1.77
N ILE A 280 1.51 -15.22 -0.76
CA ILE A 280 2.77 -14.47 -0.64
C ILE A 280 3.87 -15.14 -1.47
N SER A 281 3.94 -16.48 -1.47
CA SER A 281 4.92 -17.20 -2.30
C SER A 281 4.70 -17.01 -3.81
N MET A 282 3.46 -16.77 -4.25
CA MET A 282 3.13 -16.50 -5.65
C MET A 282 3.66 -15.15 -6.15
N GLY A 283 4.05 -14.25 -5.24
CA GLY A 283 4.77 -13.01 -5.56
C GLY A 283 6.13 -13.23 -6.23
N TYR A 284 6.78 -14.38 -6.03
CA TYR A 284 8.14 -14.67 -6.51
C TYR A 284 8.36 -14.32 -8.00
N LYS A 285 9.33 -13.44 -8.30
CA LYS A 285 9.70 -13.03 -9.67
C LYS A 285 11.15 -13.40 -9.97
N ARG A 286 11.39 -14.10 -11.08
CA ARG A 286 12.70 -14.67 -11.43
C ARG A 286 13.72 -13.61 -11.84
N SER A 287 13.29 -12.47 -12.37
CA SER A 287 14.21 -11.38 -12.74
C SER A 287 14.97 -10.81 -11.54
N CYS A 288 14.44 -10.91 -10.31
CA CYS A 288 15.06 -10.33 -9.11
C CYS A 288 16.07 -11.28 -8.40
N VAL A 289 16.67 -12.23 -9.14
CA VAL A 289 17.46 -13.36 -8.59
C VAL A 289 18.72 -12.95 -7.82
N VAL A 290 19.36 -11.81 -8.13
CA VAL A 290 20.56 -11.33 -7.42
C VAL A 290 20.25 -11.03 -5.93
N HIS A 291 18.97 -10.86 -5.59
CA HIS A 291 18.49 -10.43 -4.28
C HIS A 291 17.57 -11.46 -3.58
N ASN A 292 17.01 -12.43 -4.32
CA ASN A 292 15.95 -13.32 -3.81
C ASN A 292 16.40 -14.44 -2.86
N ARG A 293 17.66 -14.91 -2.89
CA ARG A 293 18.15 -15.87 -1.87
C ARG A 293 18.29 -15.23 -0.49
N ALA A 294 18.44 -13.90 -0.47
CA ALA A 294 18.46 -13.09 0.74
C ALA A 294 17.04 -12.66 1.17
N TYR A 295 16.03 -12.63 0.29
CA TYR A 295 14.67 -12.15 0.58
C TYR A 295 13.98 -12.92 1.73
N GLY A 296 13.91 -14.24 1.62
CA GLY A 296 13.25 -15.08 2.63
C GLY A 296 14.00 -15.19 3.95
N LYS A 297 15.33 -15.29 3.88
CA LYS A 297 16.21 -15.30 5.05
C LYS A 297 16.27 -13.92 5.72
N LYS A 298 16.41 -12.82 4.97
CA LYS A 298 16.45 -11.45 5.52
C LYS A 298 15.10 -10.99 6.04
N MET A 299 13.96 -11.37 5.46
CA MET A 299 12.64 -11.02 6.03
C MET A 299 12.40 -11.73 7.37
N MET A 300 12.92 -12.95 7.54
CA MET A 300 12.92 -13.69 8.82
C MET A 300 14.02 -13.21 9.79
N LEU A 301 15.20 -12.83 9.30
CA LEU A 301 16.32 -12.24 10.07
C LEU A 301 16.06 -10.77 10.48
N ALA A 302 15.25 -10.04 9.72
CA ALA A 302 14.86 -8.64 9.95
C ALA A 302 14.13 -8.45 11.28
N MET A 303 13.56 -9.52 11.84
CA MET A 303 12.97 -9.52 13.17
C MET A 303 14.02 -9.57 14.30
N GLY A 304 15.32 -9.61 13.97
CA GLY A 304 16.41 -9.92 14.92
C GLY A 304 17.56 -8.92 15.07
N ARG A 305 17.80 -7.97 14.15
CA ARG A 305 18.70 -6.79 14.33
C ARG A 305 18.75 -5.87 13.10
N GLU A 306 19.11 -4.61 13.37
CA GLU A 306 19.21 -3.43 12.50
C GLU A 306 19.56 -3.68 11.02
N LEU A 307 18.78 -3.04 10.14
CA LEU A 307 18.89 -3.11 8.69
C LEU A 307 19.57 -1.85 8.14
N HIS A 308 20.78 -2.00 7.62
CA HIS A 308 21.26 -1.16 6.53
C HIS A 308 20.86 -1.84 5.20
N GLU A 309 20.21 -1.09 4.32
CA GLU A 309 19.81 -1.41 2.94
C GLU A 309 18.47 -2.17 2.73
N SER A 310 17.39 -1.42 2.92
CA SER A 310 16.02 -1.70 2.46
C SER A 310 15.86 -1.54 0.93
N LYS A 311 16.62 -2.28 0.12
CA LYS A 311 16.45 -2.27 -1.36
C LYS A 311 15.65 -3.47 -1.91
N LEU A 312 15.11 -4.31 -1.02
CA LEU A 312 14.70 -5.70 -1.35
C LEU A 312 13.19 -5.94 -1.42
N LEU A 313 12.35 -5.12 -0.77
CA LEU A 313 10.89 -5.22 -0.93
C LEU A 313 10.38 -4.45 -2.17
N HIS A 314 11.18 -3.50 -2.67
CA HIS A 314 10.96 -2.62 -3.82
C HIS A 314 10.56 -3.31 -5.15
N ALA A 315 10.75 -4.63 -5.26
CA ALA A 315 10.50 -5.38 -6.49
C ALA A 315 9.08 -5.94 -6.61
N CYS A 316 8.28 -5.92 -5.54
CA CYS A 316 6.91 -6.46 -5.50
C CYS A 316 5.90 -5.55 -4.79
N ASP A 317 6.37 -4.50 -4.12
CA ASP A 317 5.51 -3.40 -3.71
C ASP A 317 5.37 -2.39 -4.85
N SER A 318 4.28 -1.64 -4.82
CA SER A 318 4.08 -0.51 -5.71
C SER A 318 3.50 0.64 -4.92
N ASP A 319 3.74 1.83 -5.42
CA ASP A 319 3.22 3.05 -4.82
C ASP A 319 1.70 2.98 -4.77
N LEU A 320 1.17 3.10 -3.56
CA LEU A 320 -0.24 3.30 -3.33
C LEU A 320 -0.46 4.81 -3.33
N VAL A 321 -1.24 5.29 -4.30
CA VAL A 321 -1.62 6.70 -4.42
C VAL A 321 -3.12 6.81 -4.52
N VAL A 322 -3.74 7.70 -3.73
CA VAL A 322 -5.16 8.08 -3.87
C VAL A 322 -5.25 9.60 -3.90
N ALA A 323 -5.85 10.15 -4.95
CA ALA A 323 -5.97 11.59 -5.16
C ALA A 323 -6.75 12.28 -4.02
N SER A 324 -6.35 13.51 -3.69
CA SER A 324 -6.92 14.27 -2.58
C SER A 324 -8.30 14.83 -2.96
N PRO A 325 -9.37 14.52 -2.22
CA PRO A 325 -10.66 15.19 -2.43
C PRO A 325 -10.63 16.67 -1.99
N VAL A 326 -9.63 17.08 -1.20
CA VAL A 326 -9.43 18.49 -0.83
C VAL A 326 -8.91 19.29 -2.03
N GLU A 327 -8.08 18.68 -2.88
CA GLU A 327 -7.64 19.26 -4.15
C GLU A 327 -8.84 19.49 -5.08
N ASP A 328 -9.62 18.43 -5.34
CA ASP A 328 -10.83 18.50 -6.16
C ASP A 328 -11.79 19.60 -5.66
N TYR A 329 -11.93 19.73 -4.35
CA TYR A 329 -12.76 20.75 -3.72
C TYR A 329 -12.26 22.17 -4.03
N PHE A 330 -10.97 22.45 -3.83
CA PHE A 330 -10.44 23.79 -4.08
C PHE A 330 -10.38 24.11 -5.58
N LEU A 331 -10.06 23.15 -6.44
CA LEU A 331 -10.15 23.30 -7.90
C LEU A 331 -11.58 23.66 -8.31
N TYR A 332 -12.58 22.99 -7.73
CA TYR A 332 -13.98 23.31 -7.98
C TYR A 332 -14.35 24.73 -7.58
N ILE A 333 -13.91 25.20 -6.40
CA ILE A 333 -14.10 26.59 -5.98
C ILE A 333 -13.42 27.56 -6.94
N ASP A 334 -12.23 27.22 -7.44
CA ASP A 334 -11.49 28.06 -8.37
C ASP A 334 -12.12 28.15 -9.76
N ASP A 335 -12.83 27.12 -10.18
CA ASP A 335 -13.56 27.04 -11.46
C ASP A 335 -14.98 27.66 -11.41
N LEU A 336 -15.45 28.11 -10.24
CA LEU A 336 -16.74 28.79 -10.10
C LEU A 336 -16.77 30.13 -10.86
N PRO A 337 -17.97 30.59 -11.30
CA PRO A 337 -18.14 31.96 -11.80
C PRO A 337 -17.66 33.00 -10.77
N GLU A 338 -17.05 34.09 -11.24
CA GLU A 338 -16.39 35.10 -10.38
C GLU A 338 -17.20 35.58 -9.17
N ALA A 339 -18.53 35.74 -9.33
CA ALA A 339 -19.40 36.14 -8.22
C ALA A 339 -19.47 35.08 -7.11
N GLU A 340 -19.71 33.82 -7.48
CA GLU A 340 -19.78 32.68 -6.56
C GLU A 340 -18.41 32.33 -5.98
N LYS A 341 -17.35 32.41 -6.81
CA LYS A 341 -15.96 32.24 -6.39
C LYS A 341 -15.57 33.25 -5.32
N LYS A 342 -15.94 34.51 -5.49
CA LYS A 342 -15.67 35.57 -4.50
C LYS A 342 -16.40 35.28 -3.18
N GLU A 343 -17.69 34.96 -3.25
CA GLU A 343 -18.50 34.63 -2.07
C GLU A 343 -17.95 33.41 -1.32
N ALA A 344 -17.68 32.31 -2.02
CA ALA A 344 -17.11 31.12 -1.40
C ALA A 344 -15.70 31.39 -0.84
N GLY A 345 -14.91 32.17 -1.57
CA GLY A 345 -13.55 32.58 -1.20
C GLY A 345 -13.45 33.34 0.12
N GLU A 346 -14.49 34.10 0.51
CA GLU A 346 -14.52 34.78 1.82
C GLU A 346 -14.37 33.80 2.98
N MET A 347 -14.93 32.59 2.85
CA MET A 347 -14.84 31.56 3.88
C MET A 347 -13.63 30.63 3.68
N THR A 348 -13.35 30.24 2.44
CA THR A 348 -12.41 29.14 2.13
C THR A 348 -10.96 29.59 2.00
N ARG A 349 -10.72 30.82 1.55
CA ARG A 349 -9.38 31.34 1.26
C ARG A 349 -8.43 31.35 2.46
N PRO A 350 -8.86 31.72 3.69
CA PRO A 350 -8.00 31.61 4.86
C PRO A 350 -7.48 30.18 5.12
N PHE A 351 -8.28 29.15 4.80
CA PHE A 351 -7.85 27.76 4.94
C PHE A 351 -6.91 27.34 3.81
N LEU A 352 -7.21 27.75 2.57
CA LEU A 352 -6.33 27.49 1.42
C LEU A 352 -4.95 28.13 1.61
N ASP A 353 -4.92 29.41 2.02
CA ASP A 353 -3.68 30.16 2.26
C ASP A 353 -2.86 29.53 3.40
N ALA A 354 -3.51 28.97 4.42
CA ALA A 354 -2.83 28.28 5.52
C ALA A 354 -2.29 26.90 5.13
N LEU A 355 -3.02 26.17 4.28
CA LEU A 355 -2.56 24.90 3.70
C LEU A 355 -1.39 25.12 2.71
N GLY A 356 -1.39 26.23 1.98
CA GLY A 356 -0.35 26.54 1.00
C GLY A 356 -0.33 25.51 -0.13
N GLU A 357 0.81 24.89 -0.39
CA GLU A 357 0.94 23.79 -1.39
C GLU A 357 0.42 22.46 -0.84
N ASP A 358 0.16 22.36 0.47
CA ASP A 358 -0.16 21.07 1.10
C ASP A 358 -1.63 20.63 0.85
N TYR A 359 -2.49 21.45 0.25
CA TYR A 359 -3.91 21.09 0.01
C TYR A 359 -4.09 19.92 -0.97
N SER A 360 -3.13 19.73 -1.89
CA SER A 360 -3.15 18.69 -2.93
C SER A 360 -2.42 17.40 -2.54
N VAL A 361 -1.97 17.27 -1.28
CA VAL A 361 -1.28 16.06 -0.83
C VAL A 361 -2.20 14.84 -0.97
N CYS A 362 -1.80 13.91 -1.83
CA CYS A 362 -2.47 12.63 -2.01
C CYS A 362 -2.20 11.67 -0.84
N CYS A 363 -3.06 10.67 -0.68
CA CYS A 363 -2.73 9.53 0.18
C CYS A 363 -1.57 8.77 -0.46
N GLN A 364 -0.49 8.55 0.29
CA GLN A 364 0.69 7.84 -0.15
C GLN A 364 0.95 6.63 0.75
N GLY A 365 1.37 5.53 0.13
CA GLY A 365 1.65 4.30 0.85
C GLY A 365 2.34 3.27 -0.01
N THR A 366 2.47 2.08 0.56
CA THR A 366 3.11 0.93 -0.07
C THR A 366 2.15 -0.24 -0.01
N ALA A 367 1.93 -0.92 -1.13
CA ALA A 367 1.00 -2.04 -1.22
C ALA A 367 1.50 -3.17 -2.12
N PHE A 368 1.01 -4.38 -1.85
CA PHE A 368 1.30 -5.56 -2.65
C PHE A 368 0.12 -5.87 -3.58
N PHE A 369 0.31 -5.76 -4.89
CA PHE A 369 -0.71 -5.99 -5.91
C PHE A 369 -0.46 -7.30 -6.66
N PRO A 370 -1.22 -8.37 -6.38
CA PRO A 370 -0.85 -9.71 -6.82
C PRO A 370 -0.75 -9.87 -8.35
N ILE A 371 -1.58 -9.19 -9.13
CA ILE A 371 -1.58 -9.29 -10.59
C ILE A 371 -0.73 -8.17 -11.21
N GLN A 372 -0.84 -6.93 -10.75
CA GLN A 372 -0.03 -5.83 -11.30
C GLN A 372 1.47 -6.13 -11.18
N SER A 373 1.93 -6.73 -10.07
CA SER A 373 3.35 -7.09 -9.91
C SER A 373 3.82 -8.18 -10.89
N CYS A 374 2.90 -8.88 -11.57
CA CYS A 374 3.21 -9.81 -12.65
C CYS A 374 3.46 -9.13 -14.00
N MET A 375 3.06 -7.86 -14.18
CA MET A 375 3.32 -7.12 -15.42
C MET A 375 4.82 -6.91 -15.57
N ASN A 376 5.34 -7.03 -16.80
CA ASN A 376 6.76 -6.84 -17.08
C ASN A 376 7.05 -5.44 -17.59
N HIS A 377 8.34 -5.09 -17.56
CA HIS A 377 8.80 -3.78 -17.97
C HIS A 377 8.92 -3.65 -19.49
N SER A 378 8.56 -2.48 -20.01
CA SER A 378 8.97 -2.00 -21.33
C SER A 378 9.20 -0.48 -21.27
N CYS A 379 10.25 0.03 -21.95
CA CYS A 379 10.46 1.48 -22.14
C CYS A 379 9.53 2.07 -23.22
N CYS A 380 8.66 1.22 -23.80
CA CYS A 380 7.53 1.58 -24.63
C CYS A 380 6.33 0.71 -24.18
N PRO A 381 5.75 0.99 -23.00
CA PRO A 381 4.76 0.13 -22.37
C PRO A 381 3.43 0.14 -23.13
N SER A 382 2.68 -0.95 -22.99
CA SER A 382 1.32 -1.05 -23.54
C SER A 382 0.28 -0.44 -22.61
N ALA A 383 0.60 -0.33 -21.30
CA ALA A 383 -0.31 0.18 -20.28
C ALA A 383 0.43 0.98 -19.20
N LYS A 384 -0.31 1.74 -18.40
CA LYS A 384 0.21 2.50 -17.26
C LYS A 384 -0.69 2.36 -16.04
N ALA A 385 -0.10 2.48 -14.86
CA ALA A 385 -0.87 2.67 -13.64
C ALA A 385 -1.38 4.11 -13.60
N PHE A 386 -2.70 4.30 -13.62
CA PHE A 386 -3.31 5.63 -13.65
C PHE A 386 -4.67 5.62 -12.95
N LYS A 387 -4.89 6.59 -12.05
CA LYS A 387 -6.15 6.79 -11.34
C LYS A 387 -7.05 7.70 -12.14
N ARG A 388 -8.24 7.25 -12.49
CA ARG A 388 -9.30 8.10 -13.06
C ARG A 388 -10.08 8.75 -11.93
N ASP A 389 -10.88 9.75 -12.24
CA ASP A 389 -11.66 10.52 -11.25
C ASP A 389 -12.64 9.66 -10.42
N GLU A 390 -13.05 8.52 -10.96
CA GLU A 390 -13.90 7.53 -10.29
C GLU A 390 -13.12 6.58 -9.35
N ASP A 391 -11.79 6.52 -9.46
CA ASP A 391 -10.93 5.59 -8.72
C ASP A 391 -10.53 6.18 -7.36
N ARG A 392 -11.46 6.11 -6.41
CA ARG A 392 -11.39 6.77 -5.09
C ARG A 392 -10.78 5.92 -3.96
N ASP A 393 -10.16 4.79 -4.27
CA ASP A 393 -9.53 3.90 -3.30
C ASP A 393 -8.11 3.51 -3.72
N GLY A 394 -7.44 2.66 -2.95
CA GLY A 394 -6.06 2.25 -3.21
C GLY A 394 -5.89 1.09 -4.22
N GLN A 395 -6.92 0.68 -4.97
CA GLN A 395 -6.77 -0.37 -5.99
C GLN A 395 -5.88 0.10 -7.15
N ALA A 396 -4.94 -0.71 -7.64
CA ALA A 396 -4.15 -0.33 -8.81
C ALA A 396 -5.04 -0.38 -10.07
N ALA A 397 -5.22 0.76 -10.74
CA ALA A 397 -5.95 0.84 -12.01
C ALA A 397 -4.93 0.88 -13.16
N ILE A 398 -5.02 -0.10 -14.05
CA ILE A 398 -4.13 -0.24 -15.21
C ILE A 398 -4.91 0.11 -16.45
N ILE A 399 -4.45 1.15 -17.15
CA ILE A 399 -5.08 1.72 -18.33
C ILE A 399 -4.19 1.47 -19.55
N ALA A 400 -4.79 1.05 -20.66
CA ALA A 400 -4.09 0.88 -21.92
C ALA A 400 -3.59 2.24 -22.46
N CYS A 401 -2.31 2.31 -22.85
CA CYS A 401 -1.70 3.49 -23.46
C CYS A 401 -1.75 3.49 -24.99
N ARG A 402 -2.19 2.38 -25.57
CA ARG A 402 -2.35 2.12 -27.00
C ARG A 402 -3.23 0.88 -27.16
N PRO A 403 -3.72 0.57 -28.38
CA PRO A 403 -4.38 -0.70 -28.61
C PRO A 403 -3.50 -1.90 -28.21
N ILE A 404 -4.10 -2.89 -27.56
CA ILE A 404 -3.45 -4.14 -27.12
C ILE A 404 -4.22 -5.30 -27.72
N THR A 405 -3.54 -6.10 -28.54
CA THR A 405 -4.18 -7.20 -29.28
C THR A 405 -4.26 -8.47 -28.44
N LYS A 406 -5.30 -9.27 -28.65
CA LYS A 406 -5.47 -10.57 -28.00
C LYS A 406 -4.20 -11.42 -28.09
N GLY A 407 -3.74 -11.90 -26.94
CA GLY A 407 -2.53 -12.71 -26.81
C GLY A 407 -1.25 -11.92 -26.59
N GLU A 408 -1.29 -10.59 -26.68
CA GLU A 408 -0.18 -9.70 -26.40
C GLU A 408 0.09 -9.59 -24.89
N GLU A 409 1.35 -9.35 -24.53
CA GLU A 409 1.76 -9.10 -23.14
C GLU A 409 1.49 -7.66 -22.73
N VAL A 410 0.83 -7.49 -21.58
CA VAL A 410 0.66 -6.19 -20.93
C VAL A 410 1.96 -5.82 -20.24
N THR A 411 2.55 -4.71 -20.67
CA THR A 411 3.78 -4.16 -20.10
C THR A 411 3.53 -2.77 -19.53
N ILE A 412 4.21 -2.46 -18.42
CA ILE A 412 4.21 -1.15 -17.77
C ILE A 412 5.65 -0.62 -17.69
N SER A 413 5.85 0.67 -17.48
CA SER A 413 7.18 1.17 -17.12
C SER A 413 7.41 1.06 -15.61
N TYR A 414 8.64 0.75 -15.21
CA TYR A 414 9.06 0.73 -13.79
C TYR A 414 9.87 1.98 -13.43
N ILE A 415 10.20 2.78 -14.44
CA ILE A 415 11.13 3.90 -14.38
C ILE A 415 10.57 5.03 -15.23
N ASP A 416 11.18 6.20 -15.14
CA ASP A 416 10.92 7.27 -16.08
C ASP A 416 11.39 6.86 -17.49
N GLU A 417 10.48 6.94 -18.45
CA GLU A 417 10.70 6.57 -19.85
C GLU A 417 11.44 7.68 -20.62
N ASP A 418 11.47 8.91 -20.11
CA ASP A 418 12.09 10.06 -20.78
C ASP A 418 13.62 10.10 -20.60
N LEU A 419 14.16 9.27 -19.71
CA LEU A 419 15.60 9.10 -19.48
C LEU A 419 16.32 8.49 -20.69
N GLN A 420 17.64 8.71 -20.76
CA GLN A 420 18.48 8.16 -21.83
C GLN A 420 18.69 6.65 -21.66
N LEU A 421 19.04 5.95 -22.76
CA LEU A 421 19.18 4.50 -22.78
C LEU A 421 20.06 3.98 -21.64
N GLU A 422 21.23 4.58 -21.44
CA GLU A 422 22.20 4.18 -20.43
C GLU A 422 21.63 4.30 -19.02
N GLU A 423 20.93 5.40 -18.74
CA GLU A 423 20.27 5.66 -17.45
C GLU A 423 19.13 4.66 -17.21
N ARG A 424 18.30 4.40 -18.23
CA ARG A 424 17.23 3.40 -18.15
C ARG A 424 17.79 2.01 -17.86
N GLN A 425 18.85 1.59 -18.55
CA GLN A 425 19.48 0.29 -18.32
C GLN A 425 20.13 0.19 -16.93
N ALA A 426 20.72 1.30 -16.44
CA ALA A 426 21.30 1.34 -15.10
C ALA A 426 20.24 1.18 -14.00
N LEU A 427 19.11 1.90 -14.09
CA LEU A 427 18.00 1.76 -13.13
C LEU A 427 17.38 0.35 -13.16
N LEU A 428 17.28 -0.26 -14.34
CA LEU A 428 16.72 -1.62 -14.48
C LEU A 428 17.68 -2.72 -14.00
N ALA A 429 18.98 -2.44 -13.92
CA ALA A 429 19.95 -3.38 -13.35
C ALA A 429 19.64 -3.69 -11.87
N ASP A 430 19.08 -2.74 -11.12
CA ASP A 430 18.63 -2.96 -9.73
C ASP A 430 17.48 -3.98 -9.64
N TYR A 431 16.65 -4.06 -10.68
CA TYR A 431 15.62 -5.09 -10.83
C TYR A 431 16.16 -6.45 -11.28
N GLY A 432 17.47 -6.53 -11.58
CA GLY A 432 18.18 -7.76 -11.92
C GLY A 432 18.07 -8.19 -13.38
N PHE A 433 17.69 -7.30 -14.30
CA PHE A 433 17.62 -7.60 -15.72
C PHE A 433 18.10 -6.44 -16.61
N ARG A 434 18.44 -6.75 -17.87
CA ARG A 434 18.73 -5.77 -18.92
C ARG A 434 17.53 -5.70 -19.87
N CYS A 435 17.01 -4.51 -20.12
CA CYS A 435 15.86 -4.34 -21.01
C CYS A 435 16.26 -4.62 -22.47
N LYS A 436 15.38 -5.33 -23.19
CA LYS A 436 15.50 -5.64 -24.62
C LYS A 436 14.20 -5.28 -25.37
N CYS A 437 13.46 -4.29 -24.89
CA CYS A 437 12.25 -3.82 -25.57
C CYS A 437 12.60 -3.20 -26.93
N PRO A 438 11.63 -3.06 -27.86
CA PRO A 438 11.87 -2.51 -29.19
C PRO A 438 12.61 -1.16 -29.18
N ARG A 439 12.27 -0.27 -28.24
CA ARG A 439 12.94 1.03 -28.06
C ARG A 439 14.42 0.86 -27.73
N CYS A 440 14.74 0.09 -26.69
CA CYS A 440 16.15 -0.13 -26.30
C CYS A 440 16.95 -0.80 -27.41
N THR A 441 16.39 -1.79 -28.11
CA THR A 441 17.09 -2.46 -29.22
C THR A 441 17.37 -1.51 -30.39
N GLN A 442 16.46 -0.59 -30.70
CA GLN A 442 16.67 0.43 -31.74
C GLN A 442 17.72 1.46 -31.32
N GLU A 443 17.62 2.00 -30.11
CA GLU A 443 18.58 2.99 -29.59
C GLU A 443 20.00 2.39 -29.49
N GLU A 444 20.13 1.12 -29.05
CA GLU A 444 21.42 0.39 -29.04
C GLU A 444 22.02 0.21 -30.45
N ALA A 445 21.18 0.12 -31.48
CA ALA A 445 21.61 0.04 -32.87
C ALA A 445 21.91 1.43 -33.49
N GLY A 446 21.86 2.51 -32.70
CA GLY A 446 22.05 3.88 -33.16
C GLY A 446 20.87 4.45 -33.95
N LEU A 447 19.68 3.83 -33.85
CA LEU A 447 18.46 4.30 -34.49
C LEU A 447 17.64 5.18 -33.54
N VAL A 448 17.02 6.23 -34.08
CA VAL A 448 16.08 7.06 -33.32
C VAL A 448 14.76 6.31 -33.20
N TYR A 449 14.37 5.96 -31.98
CA TYR A 449 13.05 5.42 -31.71
C TYR A 449 12.00 6.51 -31.94
N THR A 450 11.10 6.27 -32.88
CA THR A 450 9.90 7.10 -33.07
C THR A 450 8.71 6.33 -32.52
N LYS A 451 8.05 6.88 -31.49
CA LYS A 451 6.81 6.32 -30.97
C LYS A 451 5.79 6.38 -32.11
N ILE A 452 5.39 5.22 -32.64
CA ILE A 452 4.31 5.16 -33.63
C ILE A 452 3.07 5.62 -32.86
N GLN A 453 2.51 6.77 -33.26
CA GLN A 453 1.31 7.36 -32.69
C GLN A 453 0.11 6.44 -32.91
#